data_AF-A0A133XIB0-F1
#
_entry.id   AF-A0A133XIB0-F1
#
_cell.length_a   1.000
_cell.length_b   1.000
_cell.length_c   1.000
_cell.angle_alpha   90.00
_cell.angle_beta   90.00
_cell.angle_gamma   90.00
#
_symmetry.space_group_name_H-M   'P 1'
#
loop_
_entity.id
_entity.type
_entity.pdbx_description
1 polymer ?
#
loop_
_entity_poly.entity_id
_entity_poly.type
_entity_poly.pdbx_seq_one_letter_code
_entity_poly.pdbx_strand_id
1 'polypeptide(L)'
;MNLLKKQKILLKRLFAIPKNKHHMALEVVPISNKLPPGRCRTIIYAVFDRGRRLGTAEVEYFQEQQSAIIHQIKVEEDVRKQGVASYLVGWIIAHTPYRVGTLYEYHSAYHFWVKMRNRHGWRMLPAPAMSG
;
A
#
# COMPACT_ATOMS: atom_id res chain seq x y z
N MET A 1 -5.77 53.28 0.16
CA MET A 1 -5.61 51.98 -0.54
C MET A 1 -4.50 51.17 0.12
N ASN A 2 -4.78 50.21 1.02
CA ASN A 2 -3.83 49.13 1.36
C ASN A 2 -4.34 48.04 2.34
N LEU A 3 -5.61 48.08 2.80
CA LEU A 3 -6.15 46.98 3.62
C LEU A 3 -6.42 45.68 2.82
N LEU A 4 -6.79 45.80 1.54
CA LEU A 4 -7.09 44.62 0.70
C LEU A 4 -5.83 43.81 0.32
N LYS A 5 -4.64 44.42 0.30
CA LYS A 5 -3.39 43.70 0.02
C LYS A 5 -2.91 42.87 1.22
N LYS A 6 -3.14 43.33 2.45
CA LYS A 6 -2.70 42.60 3.67
C LYS A 6 -3.51 41.33 3.94
N GLN A 7 -4.82 41.32 3.70
CA GLN A 7 -5.65 40.11 3.88
C GLN A 7 -5.28 38.98 2.90
N LYS A 8 -4.87 39.33 1.66
CA LYS A 8 -4.46 38.36 0.63
C LYS A 8 -3.19 37.58 1.02
N ILE A 9 -2.30 38.18 1.82
CA ILE A 9 -1.06 37.55 2.28
C ILE A 9 -1.33 36.61 3.47
N LEU A 10 -2.26 36.97 4.36
CA LEU A 10 -2.62 36.15 5.52
C LEU A 10 -3.27 34.83 5.08
N LEU A 11 -4.19 34.88 4.11
CA LEU A 11 -4.86 33.69 3.55
C LEU A 11 -3.87 32.76 2.82
N LYS A 12 -2.90 33.29 2.07
CA LYS A 12 -1.87 32.45 1.43
C LYS A 12 -0.97 31.71 2.43
N ARG A 13 -0.74 32.27 3.63
CA ARG A 13 0.03 31.61 4.69
C ARG A 13 -0.77 30.51 5.40
N LEU A 14 -2.08 30.70 5.59
CA LEU A 14 -2.95 29.71 6.22
C LEU A 14 -3.24 28.49 5.30
N PHE A 15 -3.15 28.67 3.98
CA PHE A 15 -3.30 27.60 2.98
C PHE A 15 -1.98 27.16 2.34
N ALA A 16 -0.83 27.48 2.96
CA ALA A 16 0.43 26.84 2.62
C ALA A 16 0.40 25.39 3.13
N ILE A 17 -0.44 24.56 2.51
CA ILE A 17 -0.39 23.11 2.63
C ILE A 17 1.05 22.74 2.26
N PRO A 18 1.84 22.16 3.17
CA PRO A 18 3.20 21.79 2.86
C PRO A 18 3.15 20.82 1.70
N LYS A 19 3.57 21.28 0.51
CA LYS A 19 3.84 20.43 -0.66
C LYS A 19 5.15 19.68 -0.44
N ASN A 20 5.38 19.14 0.76
CA ASN A 20 6.25 17.97 0.90
C ASN A 20 5.43 16.74 0.52
N LYS A 21 4.96 16.71 -0.74
CA LYS A 21 4.75 15.44 -1.42
C LYS A 21 6.14 14.90 -1.70
N HIS A 22 6.80 14.38 -0.66
CA HIS A 22 7.86 13.41 -0.90
C HIS A 22 7.16 12.28 -1.64
N HIS A 23 7.41 12.19 -2.94
CA HIS A 23 7.00 11.04 -3.73
C HIS A 23 7.74 9.85 -3.14
N MET A 24 7.04 9.04 -2.33
CA MET A 24 7.56 7.76 -1.85
C MET A 24 7.64 6.82 -3.04
N ALA A 25 8.82 6.30 -3.32
CA ALA A 25 9.03 5.33 -4.39
C ALA A 25 8.90 3.94 -3.77
N LEU A 26 7.65 3.54 -3.50
CA LEU A 26 7.35 2.29 -2.82
C LEU A 26 7.56 1.08 -3.73
N GLU A 27 8.50 0.21 -3.39
CA GLU A 27 8.77 -1.04 -4.09
C GLU A 27 8.25 -2.21 -3.24
N VAL A 28 7.59 -3.20 -3.86
CA VAL A 28 7.14 -4.42 -3.16
C VAL A 28 7.88 -5.62 -3.72
N VAL A 29 8.53 -6.39 -2.85
CA VAL A 29 9.38 -7.53 -3.22
C VAL A 29 8.98 -8.76 -2.39
N PRO A 30 8.84 -9.96 -2.98
CA PRO A 30 8.71 -11.20 -2.23
C PRO A 30 10.05 -11.56 -1.56
N ILE A 31 10.07 -11.71 -0.24
CA ILE A 31 11.29 -11.98 0.55
C ILE A 31 11.33 -13.40 1.14
N SER A 32 10.26 -14.16 1.02
CA SER A 32 10.21 -15.55 1.45
C SER A 32 9.28 -16.34 0.55
N ASN A 33 9.71 -17.55 0.22
CA ASN A 33 8.90 -18.55 -0.46
C ASN A 33 8.91 -19.82 0.37
N LYS A 34 8.13 -19.85 1.45
CA LYS A 34 7.94 -21.08 2.20
C LYS A 34 6.85 -21.87 1.51
N LEU A 35 7.26 -22.97 0.88
CA LEU A 35 6.34 -24.01 0.42
C LEU A 35 6.08 -24.93 1.64
N PRO A 36 4.95 -24.81 2.36
CA PRO A 36 4.51 -25.97 3.12
C PRO A 36 4.27 -27.12 2.12
N PRO A 37 4.55 -28.38 2.49
CA PRO A 37 4.29 -29.50 1.60
C PRO A 37 2.79 -29.58 1.27
N GLY A 38 2.40 -29.23 0.03
CA GLY A 38 1.01 -29.29 -0.44
C GLY A 38 0.59 -28.17 -1.41
N ARG A 39 -0.73 -28.10 -1.70
CA ARG A 39 -1.42 -27.17 -2.62
C ARG A 39 -1.46 -25.70 -2.15
N CYS A 40 -0.82 -25.44 -1.02
CA CYS A 40 -0.83 -24.16 -0.33
C CYS A 40 0.58 -23.55 -0.38
N ARG A 41 0.71 -22.27 -0.75
CA ARG A 41 2.01 -21.58 -0.83
C ARG A 41 1.98 -20.29 -0.02
N THR A 42 2.93 -20.12 0.90
CA THR A 42 3.03 -18.90 1.71
C THR A 42 4.16 -18.01 1.21
N ILE A 43 3.81 -16.79 0.80
CA ILE A 43 4.75 -15.76 0.32
C ILE A 43 4.72 -14.59 1.29
N ILE A 44 5.90 -14.14 1.71
CA ILE A 44 6.03 -12.91 2.48
C ILE A 44 6.48 -11.81 1.52
N TYR A 45 5.66 -10.78 1.37
CA TYR A 45 6.00 -9.56 0.65
C TYR A 45 6.56 -8.52 1.62
N ALA A 46 7.55 -7.76 1.19
CA ALA A 46 8.08 -6.61 1.91
C ALA A 46 7.94 -5.37 1.04
N VAL A 47 7.62 -4.24 1.66
CA VAL A 47 7.58 -2.93 1.00
C VAL A 47 8.79 -2.10 1.42
N PHE A 48 9.45 -1.48 0.45
CA PHE A 48 10.65 -0.67 0.62
C PHE A 48 10.43 0.75 0.09
N ASP A 49 11.13 1.71 0.68
CA ASP A 49 11.37 3.04 0.11
C ASP A 49 12.87 3.29 0.15
N ARG A 50 13.49 3.46 -1.03
CA ARG A 50 14.94 3.72 -1.17
C ARG A 50 15.83 2.74 -0.41
N GLY A 51 15.52 1.44 -0.48
CA GLY A 51 16.25 0.38 0.20
C GLY A 51 15.91 0.18 1.68
N ARG A 52 15.11 1.08 2.29
CA ARG A 52 14.62 0.90 3.67
C ARG A 52 13.31 0.10 3.66
N ARG A 53 13.27 -1.02 4.40
CA ARG A 53 12.03 -1.78 4.60
C ARG A 53 11.06 -1.00 5.48
N LEU A 54 9.83 -0.83 5.03
CA LEU A 54 8.76 -0.10 5.72
C LEU A 54 7.67 -1.03 6.29
N GLY A 55 7.56 -2.25 5.78
CA GLY A 55 6.58 -3.22 6.27
C GLY A 55 6.64 -4.55 5.53
N THR A 56 5.87 -5.52 6.02
CA THR A 56 5.72 -6.85 5.43
C THR A 56 4.26 -7.31 5.45
N ALA A 57 3.91 -8.20 4.52
CA ALA A 57 2.64 -8.91 4.49
C ALA A 57 2.89 -10.40 4.24
N GLU A 58 2.28 -11.25 5.05
CA GLU A 58 2.27 -12.70 4.86
C GLU A 58 0.99 -13.11 4.15
N VAL A 59 1.15 -13.77 3.00
CA VAL A 59 0.05 -14.15 2.11
C VAL A 59 0.13 -15.62 1.81
N GLU A 60 -0.96 -16.32 2.08
CA GLU A 60 -1.12 -17.74 1.78
C GLU A 60 -1.98 -17.91 0.53
N TYR A 61 -1.50 -18.71 -0.43
CA TYR A 61 -2.13 -18.95 -1.73
C TYR A 61 -2.67 -20.36 -1.78
N PHE A 62 -3.93 -20.49 -2.17
CA PHE A 62 -4.66 -21.74 -2.28
C PHE A 62 -4.94 -22.01 -3.76
N GLN A 63 -4.10 -22.85 -4.39
CA GLN A 63 -4.09 -23.05 -5.83
C GLN A 63 -5.41 -23.57 -6.39
N GLU A 64 -6.04 -24.53 -5.72
CA GLU A 64 -7.28 -25.16 -6.19
C GLU A 64 -8.48 -24.24 -6.09
N GLN A 65 -8.55 -23.47 -5.01
CA GLN A 65 -9.64 -22.52 -4.78
C GLN A 65 -9.47 -21.24 -5.59
N GLN A 66 -8.32 -21.04 -6.25
CA GLN A 66 -7.94 -19.78 -6.90
C GLN A 66 -8.16 -18.59 -5.94
N SER A 67 -7.80 -18.78 -4.66
CA SER A 67 -7.87 -17.77 -3.62
C SER A 67 -6.53 -17.52 -2.93
N ALA A 68 -6.38 -16.35 -2.33
CA ALA A 68 -5.25 -16.00 -1.48
C ALA A 68 -5.77 -15.34 -0.19
N ILE A 69 -5.09 -15.55 0.93
CA ILE A 69 -5.46 -14.98 2.23
C ILE A 69 -4.28 -14.19 2.77
N ILE A 70 -4.49 -12.91 3.06
CA ILE A 70 -3.53 -12.11 3.80
C ILE A 70 -3.71 -12.42 5.30
N HIS A 71 -2.69 -13.04 5.91
CA HIS A 71 -2.69 -13.44 7.32
C HIS A 71 -2.30 -12.30 8.23
N GLN A 72 -1.21 -11.63 7.90
CA GLN A 72 -0.60 -10.64 8.78
C GLN A 72 0.03 -9.53 7.97
N ILE A 73 -0.11 -8.29 8.45
CA ILE A 73 0.59 -7.12 7.94
C ILE A 73 1.30 -6.43 9.11
N LYS A 74 2.61 -6.22 8.98
CA LYS A 74 3.42 -5.46 9.93
C LYS A 74 3.96 -4.22 9.24
N VAL A 75 3.85 -3.06 9.88
CA VAL A 75 4.39 -1.79 9.38
C VAL A 75 5.25 -1.18 10.49
N GLU A 76 6.43 -0.69 10.10
CA GLU A 76 7.36 0.03 10.98
C GLU A 76 6.65 1.18 11.67
N GLU A 77 6.96 1.42 12.94
CA GLU A 77 6.15 2.30 13.78
C GLU A 77 6.11 3.75 13.30
N ASP A 78 7.24 4.25 12.80
CA ASP A 78 7.40 5.62 12.32
C ASP A 78 6.65 5.90 10.99
N VAL A 79 6.32 4.85 10.23
CA VAL A 79 5.54 4.94 8.98
C VAL A 79 4.10 4.41 9.11
N ARG A 80 3.65 4.11 10.34
CA ARG A 80 2.23 3.80 10.58
C ARG A 80 1.35 5.00 10.22
N LYS A 81 0.12 4.71 9.79
CA LYS A 81 -0.89 5.69 9.32
C LYS A 81 -0.48 6.51 8.08
N GLN A 82 0.65 6.21 7.44
CA GLN A 82 1.08 6.84 6.18
C GLN A 82 0.58 6.09 4.93
N GLY A 83 -0.31 5.11 5.08
CA GLY A 83 -0.90 4.36 3.97
C GLY A 83 -0.07 3.17 3.47
N VAL A 84 1.08 2.85 4.10
CA VAL A 84 1.95 1.72 3.72
C VAL A 84 1.21 0.38 3.71
N ALA A 85 0.42 0.08 4.74
CA ALA A 85 -0.39 -1.14 4.80
C ALA A 85 -1.40 -1.21 3.64
N SER A 86 -2.10 -0.12 3.36
CA SER A 86 -3.08 -0.05 2.28
C SER A 86 -2.44 -0.16 0.90
N TYR A 87 -1.24 0.41 0.72
CA TYR A 87 -0.47 0.22 -0.50
C TYR A 87 -0.10 -1.25 -0.70
N LEU A 88 0.39 -1.93 0.34
CA LEU A 88 0.80 -3.32 0.26
C LEU A 88 -0.39 -4.25 -0.05
N VAL A 89 -1.53 -4.06 0.61
CA VAL A 89 -2.79 -4.79 0.30
C VAL A 89 -3.22 -4.54 -1.14
N GLY A 90 -3.22 -3.27 -1.55
CA GLY A 90 -3.60 -2.87 -2.90
C GLY A 90 -2.72 -3.49 -3.97
N TRP A 91 -1.41 -3.48 -3.74
CA TRP A 91 -0.44 -4.10 -4.62
C TRP A 91 -0.68 -5.61 -4.72
N ILE A 92 -0.89 -6.32 -3.61
CA ILE A 92 -1.16 -7.76 -3.62
C ILE A 92 -2.42 -8.06 -4.45
N ILE A 93 -3.52 -7.35 -4.22
CA ILE A 93 -4.78 -7.53 -4.95
C ILE A 93 -4.62 -7.27 -6.45
N ALA A 94 -3.84 -6.26 -6.83
CA ALA A 94 -3.64 -5.88 -8.22
C ALA A 94 -2.73 -6.85 -9.00
N HIS A 95 -1.82 -7.55 -8.31
CA HIS A 95 -0.78 -8.36 -8.94
C HIS A 95 -0.93 -9.87 -8.72
N THR A 96 -2.00 -10.28 -8.04
CA THR A 96 -2.36 -11.69 -7.88
C THR A 96 -3.53 -12.06 -8.79
N PRO A 97 -3.49 -13.19 -9.51
CA PRO A 97 -4.65 -13.70 -10.23
C PRO A 97 -5.71 -14.32 -9.30
N TYR A 98 -5.41 -14.42 -8.00
CA TYR A 98 -6.25 -15.09 -7.01
C TYR A 98 -7.29 -14.14 -6.41
N ARG A 99 -8.44 -14.69 -6.02
CA ARG A 99 -9.41 -13.96 -5.18
C ARG A 99 -8.83 -13.76 -3.79
N VAL A 100 -8.53 -12.51 -3.43
CA VAL A 100 -7.89 -12.18 -2.16
C VAL A 100 -8.93 -11.99 -1.05
N GLY A 101 -8.84 -12.83 -0.02
CA GLY A 101 -9.46 -12.61 1.29
C GLY A 101 -8.47 -12.02 2.30
N THR A 102 -8.99 -11.47 3.38
CA THR A 102 -8.18 -11.01 4.52
C THR A 102 -8.74 -11.62 5.80
N LEU A 103 -7.89 -12.21 6.65
CA LEU A 103 -8.33 -12.61 7.99
C LEU A 103 -8.60 -11.35 8.82
N TYR A 104 -9.88 -11.02 8.95
CA TYR A 104 -10.62 -10.22 9.95
C TYR A 104 -10.06 -8.90 10.55
N GLU A 105 -8.77 -8.59 10.55
CA GLU A 105 -8.23 -7.39 11.21
C GLU A 105 -7.83 -6.24 10.26
N TYR A 106 -7.82 -6.48 8.95
CA TYR A 106 -7.37 -5.49 7.94
C TYR A 106 -8.48 -4.99 7.01
N HIS A 107 -9.75 -5.20 7.38
CA HIS A 107 -10.90 -4.65 6.66
C HIS A 107 -10.80 -3.13 6.46
N SER A 108 -10.26 -2.42 7.44
CA SER A 108 -10.02 -0.97 7.35
C SER A 108 -9.00 -0.62 6.26
N ALA A 109 -7.93 -1.43 6.08
CA ALA A 109 -6.92 -1.22 5.04
C ALA A 109 -7.48 -1.51 3.64
N TYR A 110 -8.30 -2.55 3.50
CA TYR A 110 -9.03 -2.87 2.26
C TYR A 110 -10.04 -1.78 1.89
N HIS A 111 -10.92 -1.38 2.81
CA HIS A 111 -11.88 -0.30 2.59
C HIS A 111 -11.20 1.03 2.30
N PHE A 112 -10.11 1.33 3.00
CA PHE A 112 -9.29 2.50 2.73
C PHE A 112 -8.68 2.46 1.33
N TRP A 113 -8.16 1.30 0.89
CA TRP A 113 -7.65 1.15 -0.47
C TRP A 113 -8.74 1.35 -1.54
N VAL A 114 -9.89 0.70 -1.40
CA VAL A 114 -11.04 0.86 -2.33
C VAL A 114 -11.47 2.34 -2.38
N LYS A 115 -11.54 3.01 -1.22
CA LYS A 115 -11.88 4.43 -1.13
C LYS A 115 -10.82 5.34 -1.77
N MET A 116 -9.53 5.05 -1.60
CA MET A 116 -8.41 5.80 -2.19
C MET A 116 -8.35 5.64 -3.71
N ARG A 117 -8.56 4.42 -4.23
CA ARG A 117 -8.62 4.12 -5.67
C ARG A 117 -9.69 4.96 -6.37
N ASN A 118 -10.88 5.02 -5.79
CA ASN A 118 -12.02 5.73 -6.37
C ASN A 118 -11.91 7.27 -6.26
N ARG A 119 -11.29 7.78 -5.19
CA ARG A 119 -11.33 9.22 -4.87
C ARG A 119 -10.19 10.04 -5.45
N HIS A 120 -8.99 9.46 -5.58
CA HIS A 120 -7.82 10.20 -6.01
C HIS A 120 -7.38 9.92 -7.44
N GLY A 121 -8.08 9.04 -8.16
CA GLY A 121 -7.68 8.64 -9.51
C GLY A 121 -6.22 8.21 -9.55
N TRP A 122 -5.68 7.69 -8.43
CA TRP A 122 -4.34 7.12 -8.37
C TRP A 122 -4.35 5.94 -9.34
N ARG A 123 -3.97 6.23 -10.59
CA ARG A 123 -3.50 5.23 -11.53
C ARG A 123 -2.35 4.59 -10.80
N MET A 124 -2.56 3.35 -10.33
CA MET A 124 -1.46 2.54 -9.84
C MET A 124 -0.36 2.66 -10.88
N LEU A 125 0.84 3.08 -10.47
CA LEU A 125 2.00 2.80 -11.29
C LEU A 125 1.92 1.29 -11.58
N PRO A 126 1.87 0.86 -12.85
CA PRO A 126 1.86 -0.56 -13.15
C PRO A 126 3.01 -1.19 -12.35
N ALA A 127 2.78 -2.33 -11.68
CA ALA A 127 3.92 -3.00 -11.09
C ALA A 127 4.97 -3.20 -12.18
N PRO A 128 6.26 -3.09 -11.82
CA PRO A 128 7.32 -3.49 -12.74
C PRO A 128 6.96 -4.87 -13.30
N ALA A 129 6.91 -4.97 -14.63
CA ALA A 129 6.66 -6.22 -15.30
C ALA A 129 7.73 -7.20 -14.83
N MET A 130 7.32 -8.27 -14.14
CA MET A 130 8.19 -9.39 -13.90
C MET A 130 8.47 -10.03 -15.26
N SER A 131 9.62 -9.71 -15.87
CA SER A 131 10.16 -10.51 -16.97
C SER A 131 10.40 -11.91 -16.44
N GLY A 132 9.73 -12.89 -17.06
CA GLY A 132 9.68 -14.29 -16.64
C GLY A 132 11.02 -15.01 -16.61
#